data_AF-A0A6B2LYU7-F1
#
_entry.id   AF-A0A6B2LYU7-F1
#
_cell.length_a   1.000
_cell.length_b   1.000
_cell.length_c   1.000
_cell.angle_alpha   90.00
_cell.angle_beta   90.00
_cell.angle_gamma   90.00
#
_symmetry.space_group_name_H-M   'P 1'
#
loop_
_entity.id
_entity.type
_entity.pdbx_description
1 polymer ?
#
loop_
_entity_poly.entity_id
_entity_poly.type
_entity_poly.pdbx_seq_one_letter_code
_entity_poly.pdbx_strand_id
1 'polypeptide(L)'
;MEDPFTRTISPSRTLLMVLLVVATAGLQAAKDPDYVDPSVFELEAFVVYAGTIDVIDGFTGEPFNEDNPVVTAFREEFNQLLEGYHWTLLRSESEFMKMRIKLDTEFATDLEELAESFGIEGFERDKAKHLKIERAIFQRLMRDPFFRIEALIVWDLDKLKRMDGRHPTSEYAKDIRFNPDRGRWERRVTTRWEVGYRQGETDWRTVVKEQGLNLDTNKGYHFINQPLNLWVTPQAFDEVKLTYPIFFNSEEATDLQVQRLKSTFLTNLTSIYDPFSWLMRRNVRFRGGFQGQLIKAVQRNRIRVSDREWFDRVLANFLNDVITIKYRGVNEIYDLAMLQKVPVNRNVLGQGLDLLNWNPGEERSLNYDPTKQGPVNVNFNQAEGARFILLDAYRRHPDRLIEVFREKLNNLKKRVSGKELVKEVLQEATGYPVELYIEKASEVQEQLLEQFRYKL
;
A
#
# COMPACT_ATOMS: atom_id res chain seq x y z
N MET A 1 -74.36 1.72 7.25
CA MET A 1 -73.46 1.88 8.42
C MET A 1 -72.42 0.81 8.22
N GLU A 2 -71.38 1.14 7.47
CA GLU A 2 -70.35 0.23 6.98
C GLU A 2 -68.99 0.77 7.39
N ASP A 3 -68.13 -0.16 7.78
CA ASP A 3 -66.83 -0.04 8.41
C ASP A 3 -65.79 0.60 7.47
N PRO A 4 -65.08 1.67 7.86
CA PRO A 4 -64.10 2.31 7.00
C PRO A 4 -62.70 1.82 7.37
N PHE A 5 -62.09 0.87 6.65
CA PHE A 5 -60.63 0.77 6.44
C PHE A 5 -60.28 -0.50 5.63
N THR A 6 -60.49 -0.43 4.32
CA THR A 6 -59.73 -1.24 3.35
C THR A 6 -59.30 -0.33 2.21
N ARG A 7 -58.15 0.32 2.39
CA ARG A 7 -57.38 0.89 1.27
C ARG A 7 -56.12 0.07 1.11
N THR A 8 -56.13 -0.78 0.09
CA THR A 8 -54.95 -1.31 -0.58
C THR A 8 -54.05 -0.16 -1.01
N ILE A 9 -52.88 -0.03 -0.37
CA ILE A 9 -51.82 0.88 -0.81
C ILE A 9 -50.95 0.11 -1.80
N SER A 10 -50.98 0.55 -3.06
CA SER A 10 -50.15 0.06 -4.16
C SER A 10 -48.65 0.35 -3.90
N PRO A 11 -47.74 -0.64 -4.04
CA PRO A 11 -46.30 -0.42 -3.96
C PRO A 11 -45.81 0.02 -5.33
N SER A 12 -45.98 1.29 -5.72
CA SER A 12 -45.62 1.69 -7.10
C SER A 12 -45.11 3.12 -7.30
N ARG A 13 -44.79 3.88 -6.25
CA ARG A 13 -44.18 5.22 -6.44
C ARG A 13 -42.87 5.47 -5.69
N THR A 14 -42.62 4.80 -4.58
CA THR A 14 -41.35 4.94 -3.84
C THR A 14 -40.22 4.12 -4.47
N LEU A 15 -40.52 2.92 -4.98
CA LEU A 15 -39.54 2.07 -5.68
C LEU A 15 -39.09 2.69 -7.02
N LEU A 16 -39.98 3.44 -7.69
CA LEU A 16 -39.70 4.07 -8.98
C LEU A 16 -38.82 5.32 -8.83
N MET A 17 -38.91 6.05 -7.70
CA MET A 17 -38.01 7.18 -7.42
C MET A 17 -36.60 6.73 -7.00
N VAL A 18 -36.47 5.62 -6.25
CA VAL A 18 -35.15 5.06 -5.91
C VAL A 18 -34.46 4.52 -7.17
N LEU A 19 -35.19 3.88 -8.09
CA LEU A 19 -34.65 3.47 -9.39
C LEU A 19 -34.32 4.65 -10.34
N LEU A 20 -35.07 5.76 -10.27
CA LEU A 20 -34.75 6.94 -11.10
C LEU A 20 -33.52 7.70 -10.61
N VAL A 21 -33.28 7.79 -9.30
CA VAL A 21 -32.06 8.41 -8.74
C VAL A 21 -30.81 7.56 -9.06
N VAL A 22 -30.94 6.23 -9.03
CA VAL A 22 -29.88 5.29 -9.48
C VAL A 22 -29.61 5.44 -10.98
N ALA A 23 -30.65 5.65 -11.80
CA ALA A 23 -30.49 5.82 -13.25
C ALA A 23 -29.87 7.17 -13.63
N THR A 24 -30.19 8.27 -12.93
CA THR A 24 -29.61 9.60 -13.24
C THR A 24 -28.18 9.75 -12.72
N ALA A 25 -27.85 9.17 -11.55
CA ALA A 25 -26.46 9.11 -11.08
C ALA A 25 -25.57 8.22 -11.98
N GLY A 26 -26.11 7.09 -12.47
CA GLY A 26 -25.43 6.23 -13.45
C GLY A 26 -25.19 6.87 -14.82
N LEU A 27 -26.05 7.80 -15.24
CA LEU A 27 -25.91 8.55 -16.51
C LEU A 27 -24.94 9.73 -16.43
N GLN A 28 -24.74 10.32 -15.24
CA GLN A 28 -23.70 11.33 -15.02
C GLN A 28 -22.31 10.68 -14.93
N ALA A 29 -22.19 9.50 -14.30
CA ALA A 29 -20.98 8.69 -14.27
C ALA A 29 -20.55 8.15 -15.66
N ALA A 30 -21.45 8.13 -16.63
CA ALA A 30 -21.16 7.72 -18.01
C ALA A 30 -20.46 8.81 -18.85
N LYS A 31 -20.37 10.07 -18.37
CA LYS A 31 -19.71 11.17 -19.10
C LYS A 31 -18.31 11.51 -18.60
N ASP A 32 -17.92 10.99 -17.44
CA ASP A 32 -16.56 11.06 -16.96
C ASP A 32 -16.15 9.72 -16.34
N PRO A 33 -15.38 8.88 -17.06
CA PRO A 33 -14.87 7.62 -16.49
C PRO A 33 -13.92 7.85 -15.30
N ASP A 34 -13.56 9.11 -14.99
CA ASP A 34 -12.72 9.51 -13.86
C ASP A 34 -13.50 10.00 -12.62
N TYR A 35 -14.83 10.11 -12.67
CA TYR A 35 -15.65 10.56 -11.53
C TYR A 35 -16.25 9.38 -10.75
N VAL A 36 -15.81 9.19 -9.51
CA VAL A 36 -16.49 8.34 -8.53
C VAL A 36 -17.28 9.25 -7.59
N ASP A 37 -18.60 9.22 -7.73
CA ASP A 37 -19.51 9.96 -6.85
C ASP A 37 -19.54 9.32 -5.45
N PRO A 38 -19.22 10.07 -4.38
CA PRO A 38 -19.31 9.55 -3.03
C PRO A 38 -20.70 9.14 -2.56
N SER A 39 -21.77 9.59 -3.21
CA SER A 39 -23.15 9.18 -2.89
C SER A 39 -23.48 7.76 -3.38
N VAL A 40 -22.70 7.20 -4.31
CA VAL A 40 -22.83 5.79 -4.76
C VAL A 40 -22.36 4.81 -3.67
N PHE A 41 -21.60 5.29 -2.68
CA PHE A 41 -21.14 4.48 -1.55
C PHE A 41 -22.25 3.96 -0.65
N GLU A 42 -23.52 4.41 -0.81
CA GLU A 42 -24.64 4.17 0.12
C GLU A 42 -25.50 2.91 -0.16
N LEU A 43 -25.35 2.20 -1.28
CA LEU A 43 -26.31 1.12 -1.63
C LEU A 43 -25.74 -0.27 -1.93
N GLU A 44 -24.58 -0.42 -2.62
CA GLU A 44 -24.11 -1.75 -3.06
C GLU A 44 -23.29 -2.51 -1.98
N ALA A 45 -22.40 -1.84 -1.26
CA ALA A 45 -21.53 -2.50 -0.26
C ALA A 45 -22.30 -3.07 0.96
N PHE A 46 -23.50 -2.57 1.25
CA PHE A 46 -24.27 -2.90 2.46
C PHE A 46 -24.94 -4.28 2.42
N VAL A 47 -25.25 -4.80 1.24
CA VAL A 47 -25.89 -6.12 1.12
C VAL A 47 -24.91 -7.24 1.47
N VAL A 48 -23.60 -7.00 1.39
CA VAL A 48 -22.60 -8.07 1.43
C VAL A 48 -22.29 -8.59 2.84
N TYR A 49 -22.48 -7.76 3.88
CA TYR A 49 -22.33 -8.18 5.29
C TYR A 49 -23.67 -8.47 5.99
N ALA A 50 -24.78 -8.50 5.24
CA ALA A 50 -26.11 -8.77 5.78
C ALA A 50 -26.29 -10.29 6.03
N GLY A 51 -25.76 -10.78 7.14
CA GLY A 51 -25.94 -12.18 7.57
C GLY A 51 -25.44 -12.40 8.99
N THR A 52 -26.05 -13.33 9.73
CA THR A 52 -25.55 -13.69 11.05
C THR A 52 -24.24 -14.45 10.90
N ILE A 53 -23.18 -14.00 11.60
CA ILE A 53 -21.89 -14.70 11.61
C ILE A 53 -22.03 -16.04 12.34
N ASP A 54 -21.44 -17.09 11.75
CA ASP A 54 -21.35 -18.40 12.39
C ASP A 54 -20.40 -18.32 13.59
N VAL A 55 -20.73 -19.07 14.64
CA VAL A 55 -19.93 -19.16 15.86
C VAL A 55 -19.64 -20.62 16.11
N ILE A 56 -18.36 -20.96 16.18
CA ILE A 56 -17.86 -22.34 16.22
C ILE A 56 -17.05 -22.53 17.49
N ASP A 57 -17.25 -23.64 18.18
CA ASP A 57 -16.40 -24.05 19.30
C ASP A 57 -15.04 -24.51 18.75
N GLY A 58 -13.97 -23.79 19.11
CA GLY A 58 -12.62 -24.07 18.66
C GLY A 58 -12.12 -25.47 19.05
N PHE A 59 -12.62 -26.07 20.13
CA PHE A 59 -12.18 -27.40 20.56
C PHE A 59 -12.79 -28.54 19.76
N THR A 60 -14.03 -28.39 19.32
CA THR A 60 -14.81 -29.45 18.67
C THR A 60 -14.95 -29.23 17.16
N GLY A 61 -14.95 -27.98 16.71
CA GLY A 61 -15.26 -27.60 15.34
C GLY A 61 -16.77 -27.53 15.04
N GLU A 62 -17.62 -27.79 16.04
CA GLU A 62 -19.08 -27.77 15.91
C GLU A 62 -19.65 -26.38 16.24
N PRO A 63 -20.92 -26.07 15.88
CA PRO A 63 -21.57 -24.83 16.28
C PRO A 63 -21.49 -24.60 17.80
N PHE A 64 -21.11 -23.39 18.19
CA PHE A 64 -20.99 -23.00 19.59
C PHE A 64 -22.39 -22.88 20.20
N ASN A 65 -22.72 -23.81 21.10
CA ASN A 65 -24.06 -23.92 21.71
C ASN A 65 -24.12 -23.45 23.16
N GLU A 66 -23.01 -22.99 23.74
CA GLU A 66 -22.99 -22.50 25.12
C GLU A 66 -23.58 -21.07 25.19
N ASP A 67 -24.42 -20.82 26.19
CA ASP A 67 -24.91 -19.48 26.49
C ASP A 67 -23.82 -18.69 27.24
N ASN A 68 -22.94 -18.04 26.47
CA ASN A 68 -21.85 -17.23 26.99
C ASN A 68 -22.06 -15.74 26.70
N PRO A 69 -22.20 -14.88 27.72
CA PRO A 69 -22.54 -13.48 27.53
C PRO A 69 -21.45 -12.68 26.81
N VAL A 70 -20.17 -13.06 26.91
CA VAL A 70 -19.07 -12.41 26.18
C VAL A 70 -19.18 -12.71 24.68
N VAL A 71 -19.43 -13.97 24.33
CA VAL A 71 -19.55 -14.42 22.93
C VAL A 71 -20.77 -13.79 22.28
N THR A 72 -21.93 -13.83 22.96
CA THR A 72 -23.18 -13.23 22.46
C THR A 72 -23.03 -11.73 22.24
N ALA A 73 -22.54 -10.98 23.25
CA ALA A 73 -22.39 -9.54 23.14
C ALA A 73 -21.39 -9.12 22.05
N PHE A 74 -20.29 -9.86 21.88
CA PHE A 74 -19.34 -9.57 20.80
C PHE A 74 -19.93 -9.90 19.41
N ARG A 75 -20.64 -11.02 19.28
CA ARG A 75 -21.30 -11.45 18.03
C ARG A 75 -22.33 -10.43 17.54
N GLU A 76 -23.13 -9.86 18.44
CA GLU A 76 -24.19 -8.90 18.11
C GLU A 76 -23.65 -7.63 17.43
N GLU A 77 -22.48 -7.16 17.85
CA GLU A 77 -21.87 -5.94 17.32
C GLU A 77 -20.84 -6.21 16.21
N PHE A 78 -20.48 -7.47 15.98
CA PHE A 78 -19.40 -7.86 15.08
C PHE A 78 -19.58 -7.31 13.65
N ASN A 79 -20.77 -7.47 13.08
CA ASN A 79 -21.07 -6.97 11.73
C ASN A 79 -21.01 -5.44 11.66
N GLN A 80 -21.47 -4.73 12.70
CA GLN A 80 -21.43 -3.28 12.75
C GLN A 80 -19.98 -2.76 12.78
N LEU A 81 -19.08 -3.46 13.49
CA LEU A 81 -17.66 -3.13 13.53
C LEU A 81 -16.98 -3.34 12.17
N LEU A 82 -17.28 -4.45 11.50
CA LEU A 82 -16.80 -4.72 10.14
C LEU A 82 -17.28 -3.67 9.14
N GLU A 83 -18.57 -3.33 9.20
CA GLU A 83 -19.20 -2.33 8.35
C GLU A 83 -18.57 -0.95 8.57
N GLY A 84 -18.47 -0.50 9.83
CA GLY A 84 -17.87 0.79 10.17
C GLY A 84 -16.40 0.88 9.73
N TYR A 85 -15.65 -0.21 9.83
CA TYR A 85 -14.28 -0.27 9.34
C TYR A 85 -14.20 -0.20 7.80
N HIS A 86 -15.01 -0.98 7.08
CA HIS A 86 -15.04 -0.95 5.60
C HIS A 86 -15.39 0.44 5.08
N TRP A 87 -16.37 1.12 5.69
CA TRP A 87 -16.73 2.50 5.35
C TRP A 87 -15.56 3.47 5.58
N THR A 88 -14.90 3.35 6.73
CA THR A 88 -13.74 4.17 7.06
C THR A 88 -12.61 3.96 6.05
N LEU A 89 -12.36 2.72 5.63
CA LEU A 89 -11.38 2.40 4.60
C LEU A 89 -11.74 3.07 3.27
N LEU A 90 -12.95 2.82 2.74
CA LEU A 90 -13.42 3.37 1.47
C LEU A 90 -13.33 4.90 1.45
N ARG A 91 -13.83 5.56 2.50
CA ARG A 91 -13.76 7.01 2.61
C ARG A 91 -12.31 7.50 2.66
N SER A 92 -11.47 6.88 3.48
CA SER A 92 -10.08 7.30 3.65
C SER A 92 -9.25 7.12 2.37
N GLU A 93 -9.50 6.08 1.59
CA GLU A 93 -8.80 5.81 0.33
C GLU A 93 -9.33 6.68 -0.80
N SER A 94 -10.65 6.93 -0.88
CA SER A 94 -11.23 7.91 -1.81
C SER A 94 -10.62 9.30 -1.63
N GLU A 95 -10.62 9.82 -0.40
CA GLU A 95 -10.06 11.14 -0.11
C GLU A 95 -8.56 11.19 -0.37
N PHE A 96 -7.83 10.11 -0.05
CA PHE A 96 -6.42 10.01 -0.34
C PHE A 96 -6.12 10.00 -1.83
N MET A 97 -6.88 9.24 -2.64
CA MET A 97 -6.74 9.22 -4.10
C MET A 97 -7.04 10.60 -4.71
N LYS A 98 -8.08 11.31 -4.25
CA LYS A 98 -8.38 12.69 -4.72
C LYS A 98 -7.23 13.65 -4.43
N MET A 99 -6.76 13.65 -3.18
CA MET A 99 -5.60 14.46 -2.77
C MET A 99 -4.38 14.13 -3.64
N ARG A 100 -4.17 12.84 -3.91
CA ARG A 100 -3.05 12.38 -4.72
C ARG A 100 -3.13 12.79 -6.17
N ILE A 101 -4.31 12.70 -6.79
CA ILE A 101 -4.53 13.17 -8.17
C ILE A 101 -4.15 14.64 -8.29
N LYS A 102 -4.56 15.47 -7.32
CA LYS A 102 -4.21 16.88 -7.28
C LYS A 102 -2.70 17.08 -7.20
N LEU A 103 -2.03 16.50 -6.20
CA LEU A 103 -0.59 16.63 -6.03
C LEU A 103 0.21 16.12 -7.24
N ASP A 104 -0.21 15.00 -7.85
CA ASP A 104 0.46 14.45 -9.04
C ASP A 104 0.25 15.31 -10.28
N THR A 105 -0.85 16.07 -10.34
CA THR A 105 -1.08 17.01 -11.44
C THR A 105 -0.18 18.22 -11.30
N GLU A 106 -0.16 18.82 -10.11
CA GLU A 106 0.72 19.96 -9.80
C GLU A 106 2.20 19.58 -9.97
N PHE A 107 2.62 18.43 -9.44
CA PHE A 107 3.98 17.91 -9.61
C PHE A 107 4.35 17.73 -11.08
N ALA A 108 3.44 17.18 -11.90
CA ALA A 108 3.70 16.94 -13.31
C ALA A 108 3.86 18.24 -14.07
N THR A 109 2.99 19.23 -13.83
CA THR A 109 3.08 20.56 -14.45
C THR A 109 4.41 21.24 -14.12
N ASP A 110 4.79 21.27 -12.84
CA ASP A 110 6.06 21.88 -12.44
C ASP A 110 7.28 21.15 -13.00
N LEU A 111 7.22 19.81 -13.11
CA LEU A 111 8.28 19.01 -13.69
C LEU A 111 8.39 19.22 -15.20
N GLU A 112 7.26 19.38 -15.90
CA GLU A 112 7.20 19.73 -17.31
C GLU A 112 7.85 21.10 -17.55
N GLU A 113 7.43 22.14 -16.83
CA GLU A 113 8.01 23.48 -16.91
C GLU A 113 9.52 23.48 -16.61
N LEU A 114 9.95 22.73 -15.59
CA LEU A 114 11.37 22.59 -15.26
C LEU A 114 12.12 21.87 -16.39
N ALA A 115 11.60 20.77 -16.93
CA ALA A 115 12.22 20.02 -18.01
C ALA A 115 12.33 20.88 -19.30
N GLU A 116 11.28 21.60 -19.67
CA GLU A 116 11.28 22.52 -20.81
C GLU A 116 12.33 23.62 -20.65
N SER A 117 12.54 24.12 -19.43
CA SER A 117 13.58 25.11 -19.16
C SER A 117 15.00 24.59 -19.44
N PHE A 118 15.21 23.26 -19.43
CA PHE A 118 16.43 22.57 -19.81
C PHE A 118 16.41 22.10 -21.28
N GLY A 119 15.45 22.55 -22.09
CA GLY A 119 15.29 22.13 -23.50
C GLY A 119 14.88 20.67 -23.65
N ILE A 120 14.22 20.09 -22.64
CA ILE A 120 13.68 18.74 -22.70
C ILE A 120 12.18 18.84 -22.97
N GLU A 121 11.81 18.66 -24.24
CA GLU A 121 10.40 18.71 -24.67
C GLU A 121 9.75 17.32 -24.67
N GLY A 122 8.42 17.30 -24.64
CA GLY A 122 7.62 16.07 -24.79
C GLY A 122 7.60 15.16 -23.56
N PHE A 123 7.86 15.72 -22.38
CA PHE A 123 7.47 15.07 -21.13
C PHE A 123 5.96 15.20 -20.98
N GLU A 124 5.27 14.07 -20.92
CA GLU A 124 3.84 14.05 -20.65
C GLU A 124 3.55 13.00 -19.58
N ARG A 125 2.66 13.35 -18.64
CA ARG A 125 2.12 12.38 -17.71
C ARG A 125 1.29 11.35 -18.48
N ASP A 126 1.59 10.07 -18.29
CA ASP A 126 0.74 8.98 -18.79
C ASP A 126 -0.58 8.92 -18.00
N LYS A 127 -1.55 9.75 -18.42
CA LYS A 127 -2.88 9.86 -17.80
C LYS A 127 -3.63 8.53 -17.84
N ALA A 128 -3.41 7.70 -18.87
CA ALA A 128 -4.11 6.42 -19.05
C ALA A 128 -3.68 5.34 -18.03
N LYS A 129 -2.53 5.50 -17.38
CA LYS A 129 -2.02 4.57 -16.36
C LYS A 129 -2.16 5.10 -14.94
N HIS A 130 -2.51 6.37 -14.78
CA HIS A 130 -2.57 7.00 -13.46
C HIS A 130 -3.65 6.36 -12.60
N LEU A 131 -3.25 5.82 -11.46
CA LEU A 131 -4.11 5.16 -10.47
C LEU A 131 -4.94 4.00 -11.01
N LYS A 132 -4.57 3.40 -12.14
CA LYS A 132 -5.42 2.38 -12.80
C LYS A 132 -5.67 1.17 -11.89
N ILE A 133 -4.65 0.69 -11.20
CA ILE A 133 -4.74 -0.47 -10.32
C ILE A 133 -5.50 -0.10 -9.05
N GLU A 134 -5.22 1.07 -8.46
CA GLU A 134 -5.89 1.59 -7.28
C GLU A 134 -7.39 1.78 -7.53
N ARG A 135 -7.76 2.31 -8.70
CA ARG A 135 -9.15 2.42 -9.13
C ARG A 135 -9.80 1.05 -9.31
N ALA A 136 -9.11 0.06 -9.87
CA ALA A 136 -9.65 -1.29 -10.00
C ALA A 136 -9.91 -1.94 -8.63
N ILE A 137 -8.97 -1.80 -7.69
CA ILE A 137 -9.13 -2.27 -6.31
C ILE A 137 -10.30 -1.55 -5.63
N PHE A 138 -10.35 -0.22 -5.75
CA PHE A 138 -11.39 0.59 -5.15
C PHE A 138 -12.77 0.27 -5.72
N GLN A 139 -12.90 0.12 -7.04
CA GLN A 139 -14.14 -0.30 -7.70
C GLN A 139 -14.61 -1.68 -7.24
N ARG A 140 -13.68 -2.61 -7.01
CA ARG A 140 -14.03 -3.90 -6.42
C ARG A 140 -14.61 -3.73 -5.02
N LEU A 141 -13.95 -2.96 -4.15
CA LEU A 141 -14.40 -2.68 -2.77
C LEU A 141 -15.76 -2.00 -2.65
N MET A 142 -16.15 -1.20 -3.65
CA MET A 142 -17.46 -0.55 -3.66
C MET A 142 -18.61 -1.55 -3.81
N ARG A 143 -18.36 -2.66 -4.52
CA ARG A 143 -19.36 -3.69 -4.82
C ARG A 143 -19.33 -4.80 -3.80
N ASP A 144 -18.13 -5.32 -3.58
CA ASP A 144 -17.90 -6.52 -2.77
C ASP A 144 -16.61 -6.33 -1.94
N PRO A 145 -16.55 -6.81 -0.70
CA PRO A 145 -15.29 -6.85 0.03
C PRO A 145 -14.39 -7.93 -0.56
N PHE A 146 -13.07 -7.74 -0.50
CA PHE A 146 -12.15 -8.83 -0.86
C PHE A 146 -12.14 -9.95 0.16
N PHE A 147 -12.54 -9.62 1.39
CA PHE A 147 -12.37 -10.46 2.55
C PHE A 147 -13.71 -10.62 3.26
N ARG A 148 -14.01 -11.85 3.65
CA ARG A 148 -15.16 -12.22 4.46
C ARG A 148 -14.71 -13.03 5.66
N ILE A 149 -15.18 -12.66 6.84
CA ILE A 149 -15.09 -13.55 8.00
C ILE A 149 -16.25 -14.53 7.90
N GLU A 150 -15.94 -15.82 7.80
CA GLU A 150 -16.94 -16.87 7.69
C GLU A 150 -17.46 -17.28 9.07
N ALA A 151 -16.56 -17.37 10.06
CA ALA A 151 -16.92 -17.77 11.40
C ALA A 151 -16.04 -17.12 12.48
N LEU A 152 -16.64 -16.92 13.65
CA LEU A 152 -15.95 -16.68 14.91
C LEU A 152 -15.59 -18.02 15.54
N ILE A 153 -14.30 -18.24 15.79
CA ILE A 153 -13.82 -19.45 16.47
C ILE A 153 -13.61 -19.13 17.94
N VAL A 154 -14.41 -19.75 18.79
CA VAL A 154 -14.46 -19.47 20.22
C VAL A 154 -13.52 -20.40 20.97
N TRP A 155 -12.62 -19.83 21.76
CA TRP A 155 -11.68 -20.57 22.59
C TRP A 155 -11.82 -20.14 24.05
N ASP A 156 -12.22 -21.09 24.90
CA ASP A 156 -12.16 -20.96 26.36
C ASP A 156 -10.70 -21.03 26.83
N LEU A 157 -10.17 -19.89 27.29
CA LEU A 157 -8.80 -19.81 27.80
C LEU A 157 -8.57 -20.67 29.04
N ASP A 158 -9.58 -20.87 29.88
CA ASP A 158 -9.43 -21.67 31.10
C ASP A 158 -9.28 -23.15 30.76
N LYS A 159 -9.99 -23.62 29.73
CA LYS A 159 -9.79 -24.96 29.16
C LYS A 159 -8.44 -25.08 28.46
N LEU A 160 -8.00 -24.06 27.71
CA LEU A 160 -6.67 -24.04 27.08
C LEU A 160 -5.52 -24.05 28.12
N LYS A 161 -5.66 -23.33 29.25
CA LYS A 161 -4.69 -23.35 30.36
C LYS A 161 -4.54 -24.77 30.94
N ARG A 162 -5.65 -25.50 31.12
CA ARG A 162 -5.64 -26.89 31.62
C ARG A 162 -4.97 -27.90 30.68
N MET A 163 -4.82 -27.56 29.39
CA MET A 163 -4.15 -28.43 28.42
C MET A 163 -2.62 -28.41 28.55
N ASP A 164 -2.05 -27.48 29.31
CA ASP A 164 -0.60 -27.37 29.59
C ASP A 164 0.25 -27.30 28.31
N GLY A 165 -0.09 -26.36 27.42
CA GLY A 165 0.61 -26.15 26.15
C GLY A 165 0.36 -27.21 25.07
N ARG A 166 -0.43 -28.25 25.35
CA ARG A 166 -0.85 -29.23 24.33
C ARG A 166 -1.76 -28.57 23.30
N HIS A 167 -1.47 -28.82 22.02
CA HIS A 167 -2.22 -28.26 20.92
C HIS A 167 -3.59 -28.93 20.78
N PRO A 168 -4.68 -28.17 20.60
CA PRO A 168 -5.99 -28.74 20.28
C PRO A 168 -5.96 -29.50 18.94
N THR A 169 -6.88 -30.47 18.79
CA THR A 169 -6.95 -31.38 17.64
C THR A 169 -7.90 -30.93 16.54
N SER A 170 -8.74 -29.93 16.83
CA SER A 170 -9.66 -29.33 15.86
C SER A 170 -8.93 -28.71 14.68
N GLU A 171 -9.56 -28.67 13.50
CA GLU A 171 -8.99 -28.04 12.31
C GLU A 171 -8.73 -26.53 12.49
N TYR A 172 -9.46 -25.89 13.40
CA TYR A 172 -9.30 -24.47 13.73
C TYR A 172 -8.14 -24.20 14.68
N ALA A 173 -7.48 -25.24 15.21
CA ALA A 173 -6.35 -25.08 16.11
C ALA A 173 -5.16 -24.37 15.43
N LYS A 174 -5.11 -24.35 14.09
CA LYS A 174 -4.15 -23.55 13.30
C LYS A 174 -4.25 -22.03 13.55
N ASP A 175 -5.40 -21.55 14.04
CA ASP A 175 -5.67 -20.13 14.31
C ASP A 175 -5.19 -19.68 15.71
N ILE A 176 -4.62 -20.59 16.50
CA ILE A 176 -4.01 -20.27 17.79
C ILE A 176 -2.61 -20.90 17.90
N ARG A 177 -1.81 -20.38 18.82
CA ARG A 177 -0.47 -20.88 19.13
C ARG A 177 -0.12 -20.62 20.58
N PHE A 178 0.55 -21.57 21.23
CA PHE A 178 1.13 -21.33 22.54
C PHE A 178 2.50 -20.65 22.40
N ASN A 179 2.67 -19.51 23.07
CA ASN A 179 3.93 -18.79 23.15
C ASN A 179 4.63 -19.16 24.48
N PRO A 180 5.67 -20.02 24.45
CA PRO A 180 6.32 -20.51 25.66
C PRO A 180 7.07 -19.40 26.40
N ASP A 181 7.66 -18.44 25.69
CA ASP A 181 8.41 -17.33 26.28
C ASP A 181 7.51 -16.41 27.12
N ARG A 182 6.23 -16.33 26.75
CA ARG A 182 5.21 -15.52 27.44
C ARG A 182 4.26 -16.35 28.30
N GLY A 183 4.37 -17.68 28.26
CA GLY A 183 3.48 -18.60 28.97
C GLY A 183 2.00 -18.43 28.62
N ARG A 184 1.65 -18.03 27.39
CA ARG A 184 0.25 -17.73 27.01
C ARG A 184 -0.10 -18.17 25.60
N TRP A 185 -1.37 -18.45 25.37
CA TRP A 185 -1.92 -18.64 24.04
C TRP A 185 -2.07 -17.31 23.31
N GLU A 186 -1.71 -17.31 22.03
CA GLU A 186 -1.83 -16.18 21.11
C GLU A 186 -2.65 -16.60 19.90
N ARG A 187 -3.42 -15.66 19.37
CA ARG A 187 -4.31 -15.79 18.22
C ARG A 187 -3.57 -15.44 16.95
N ARG A 188 -3.88 -16.14 15.87
CA ARG A 188 -3.32 -15.86 14.55
C ARG A 188 -4.37 -16.02 13.46
N VAL A 189 -4.12 -15.36 12.34
CA VAL A 189 -4.79 -15.62 11.06
C VAL A 189 -3.74 -15.82 10.00
N THR A 190 -3.95 -16.80 9.13
CA THR A 190 -3.16 -16.98 7.91
C THR A 190 -4.08 -17.03 6.72
N THR A 191 -3.69 -16.37 5.65
CA THR A 191 -4.52 -16.28 4.46
C THR A 191 -3.70 -16.23 3.19
N ARG A 192 -4.31 -16.75 2.13
CA ARG A 192 -3.80 -16.71 0.77
C ARG A 192 -4.83 -16.02 -0.10
N TRP A 193 -4.37 -15.03 -0.84
CA TRP A 193 -5.13 -14.24 -1.78
C TRP A 193 -4.59 -14.56 -3.17
N GLU A 194 -5.47 -14.70 -4.14
CA GLU A 194 -5.10 -14.92 -5.54
C GLU A 194 -5.67 -13.81 -6.42
N VAL A 195 -4.84 -13.32 -7.34
CA VAL A 195 -5.24 -12.30 -8.32
C VAL A 195 -4.89 -12.81 -9.71
N GLY A 196 -5.91 -13.14 -10.49
CA GLY A 196 -5.81 -13.65 -11.84
C GLY A 196 -6.01 -12.56 -12.88
N TYR A 197 -5.02 -12.32 -13.74
CA TYR A 197 -5.14 -11.34 -14.83
C TYR A 197 -4.51 -11.84 -16.13
N ARG A 198 -4.94 -11.24 -17.24
CA ARG A 198 -4.33 -11.47 -18.55
C ARG A 198 -3.18 -10.48 -18.81
N GLN A 199 -2.06 -10.99 -19.27
CA GLN A 199 -0.93 -10.22 -19.76
C GLN A 199 -0.89 -10.32 -21.30
N GLY A 200 -1.51 -9.37 -21.99
CA GLY A 200 -1.73 -9.48 -23.44
C GLY A 200 -2.90 -10.40 -23.78
N GLU A 201 -2.96 -10.90 -25.01
CA GLU A 201 -4.15 -11.61 -25.51
C GLU A 201 -4.31 -13.03 -24.95
N THR A 202 -3.20 -13.73 -24.63
CA THR A 202 -3.23 -15.17 -24.34
C THR A 202 -2.54 -15.60 -23.05
N ASP A 203 -1.74 -14.75 -22.39
CA ASP A 203 -0.97 -15.14 -21.20
C ASP A 203 -1.78 -14.89 -19.92
N TRP A 204 -2.26 -15.95 -19.26
CA TRP A 204 -2.91 -15.86 -17.96
C TRP A 204 -1.87 -15.92 -16.84
N ARG A 205 -1.92 -14.97 -15.92
CA ARG A 205 -1.03 -14.89 -14.75
C ARG A 205 -1.87 -14.89 -13.48
N THR A 206 -1.42 -15.68 -12.51
CA THR A 206 -1.92 -15.60 -11.14
C THR A 206 -0.82 -15.06 -10.26
N VAL A 207 -1.13 -14.00 -9.54
CA VAL A 207 -0.30 -13.50 -8.45
C VAL A 207 -0.86 -14.06 -7.17
N VAL A 208 0.01 -14.54 -6.29
CA VAL A 208 -0.35 -15.11 -5.01
C VAL A 208 0.21 -14.21 -3.92
N LYS A 209 -0.64 -13.87 -2.98
CA LYS A 209 -0.28 -13.17 -1.76
C LYS A 209 -0.59 -14.04 -0.59
N GLU A 210 0.40 -14.36 0.21
CA GLU A 210 0.24 -15.04 1.48
C GLU A 210 0.48 -14.03 2.59
N GLN A 211 -0.32 -14.05 3.63
CA GLN A 211 -0.08 -13.20 4.80
C GLN A 211 -0.48 -13.93 6.07
N GLY A 212 0.25 -13.67 7.14
CA GLY A 212 -0.03 -14.18 8.46
C GLY A 212 0.11 -13.09 9.49
N LEU A 213 -0.83 -12.98 10.41
CA LEU A 213 -0.84 -11.97 11.46
C LEU A 213 -1.03 -12.64 12.82
N ASN A 214 -0.18 -12.29 13.78
CA ASN A 214 -0.45 -12.55 15.19
C ASN A 214 -1.37 -11.44 15.70
N LEU A 215 -2.58 -11.81 16.08
CA LEU A 215 -3.68 -10.93 16.46
C LEU A 215 -3.48 -10.29 17.85
N ASP A 216 -2.51 -10.75 18.64
CA ASP A 216 -2.20 -10.21 19.96
C ASP A 216 -0.96 -9.30 19.95
N THR A 217 -0.12 -9.38 18.91
CA THR A 217 1.06 -8.52 18.76
C THR A 217 0.95 -7.55 17.59
N ASN A 218 0.02 -7.77 16.66
CA ASN A 218 -0.06 -7.08 15.37
C ASN A 218 1.25 -7.11 14.57
N LYS A 219 2.04 -8.16 14.78
CA LYS A 219 3.21 -8.46 13.98
C LYS A 219 2.91 -9.65 13.10
N GLY A 220 3.49 -9.65 11.92
CA GLY A 220 3.18 -10.68 10.94
C GLY A 220 4.10 -10.67 9.75
N TYR A 221 3.68 -11.41 8.74
CA TYR A 221 4.32 -11.46 7.45
C TYR A 221 3.29 -11.26 6.36
N HIS A 222 3.80 -10.81 5.23
CA HIS A 222 3.14 -10.71 3.96
C HIS A 222 4.12 -11.34 2.95
N PHE A 223 3.63 -11.91 1.88
CA PHE A 223 4.44 -12.42 0.80
C PHE A 223 3.65 -12.17 -0.45
N ILE A 224 4.21 -11.43 -1.39
CA ILE A 224 3.66 -11.31 -2.73
C ILE A 224 4.69 -11.88 -3.68
N ASN A 225 4.31 -12.90 -4.44
CA ASN A 225 5.23 -13.54 -5.37
C ASN A 225 5.69 -12.60 -6.51
N GLN A 226 4.88 -11.60 -6.89
CA GLN A 226 5.23 -10.54 -7.84
C GLN A 226 4.28 -9.32 -7.77
N PRO A 227 4.69 -8.10 -8.15
CA PRO A 227 3.77 -6.95 -8.21
C PRO A 227 2.61 -7.14 -9.20
N LEU A 228 1.49 -6.46 -8.94
CA LEU A 228 0.39 -6.34 -9.91
C LEU A 228 0.79 -5.49 -11.11
N ASN A 229 0.21 -5.80 -12.27
CA ASN A 229 0.39 -5.01 -13.48
C ASN A 229 -0.88 -4.19 -13.83
N LEU A 230 -0.79 -3.38 -14.88
CA LEU A 230 -1.85 -2.46 -15.29
C LEU A 230 -3.05 -3.13 -15.98
N TRP A 231 -3.06 -4.45 -16.13
CA TRP A 231 -4.15 -5.23 -16.74
C TRP A 231 -5.10 -5.84 -15.70
N VAL A 232 -4.85 -5.59 -14.42
CA VAL A 232 -5.75 -5.99 -13.33
C VAL A 232 -7.07 -5.24 -13.46
N THR A 233 -8.17 -6.00 -13.41
CA THR A 233 -9.55 -5.50 -13.42
C THR A 233 -10.20 -5.79 -12.07
N PRO A 234 -11.31 -5.13 -11.70
CA PRO A 234 -12.02 -5.43 -10.44
C PRO A 234 -12.38 -6.92 -10.25
N GLN A 235 -12.63 -7.64 -11.35
CA GLN A 235 -12.98 -9.07 -11.35
C GLN A 235 -11.77 -10.00 -11.23
N ALA A 236 -10.54 -9.46 -11.28
CA ALA A 236 -9.31 -10.24 -11.18
C ALA A 236 -9.05 -10.81 -9.78
N PHE A 237 -9.80 -10.37 -8.77
CA PHE A 237 -9.53 -10.67 -7.38
C PHE A 237 -10.54 -11.67 -6.84
N ASP A 238 -10.01 -12.77 -6.31
CA ASP A 238 -10.82 -13.78 -5.66
C ASP A 238 -11.29 -13.32 -4.28
N GLU A 239 -12.45 -13.82 -3.85
CA GLU A 239 -12.93 -13.65 -2.49
C GLU A 239 -12.05 -14.46 -1.52
N VAL A 240 -11.66 -13.82 -0.42
CA VAL A 240 -10.83 -14.39 0.63
C VAL A 240 -11.67 -14.62 1.86
N LYS A 241 -11.68 -15.86 2.33
CA LYS A 241 -12.48 -16.32 3.46
C LYS A 241 -11.58 -16.58 4.66
N LEU A 242 -11.90 -16.02 5.83
CA LEU A 242 -11.16 -16.31 7.08
C LEU A 242 -12.07 -16.70 8.22
N THR A 243 -11.49 -17.46 9.12
CA THR A 243 -11.95 -17.66 10.48
C THR A 243 -11.26 -16.64 11.39
N TYR A 244 -11.99 -16.15 12.39
CA TYR A 244 -11.45 -15.18 13.35
C TYR A 244 -11.51 -15.76 14.77
N PRO A 245 -10.36 -16.08 15.40
CA PRO A 245 -10.34 -16.65 16.74
C PRO A 245 -10.59 -15.56 17.81
N ILE A 246 -11.42 -15.88 18.79
CA ILE A 246 -11.65 -15.07 19.99
C ILE A 246 -11.38 -15.86 21.26
N PHE A 247 -10.91 -15.15 22.28
CA PHE A 247 -10.67 -15.70 23.61
C PHE A 247 -11.65 -15.12 24.62
N PHE A 248 -12.20 -15.98 25.46
CA PHE A 248 -12.88 -15.59 26.69
C PHE A 248 -12.32 -16.38 27.87
N ASN A 249 -12.55 -15.89 29.09
CA ASN A 249 -12.21 -16.58 30.33
C ASN A 249 -13.27 -16.30 31.41
N SER A 250 -13.21 -17.04 32.50
CA SER A 250 -14.12 -16.89 33.65
C SER A 250 -13.63 -15.90 34.72
N GLU A 251 -12.36 -15.48 34.67
CA GLU A 251 -11.71 -14.64 35.69
C GLU A 251 -12.05 -13.14 35.54
N GLU A 252 -12.28 -12.69 34.32
CA GLU A 252 -12.46 -11.27 33.98
C GLU A 252 -13.93 -10.89 33.79
N ALA A 253 -14.29 -9.66 34.16
CA ALA A 253 -15.65 -9.16 33.98
C ALA A 253 -16.06 -9.12 32.50
N THR A 254 -17.30 -9.53 32.21
CA THR A 254 -17.88 -9.62 30.86
C THR A 254 -17.65 -8.35 30.04
N ASP A 255 -18.00 -7.18 30.58
CA ASP A 255 -17.92 -5.90 29.85
C ASP A 255 -16.47 -5.55 29.46
N LEU A 256 -15.50 -5.87 30.32
CA LEU A 256 -14.08 -5.63 30.04
C LEU A 256 -13.59 -6.56 28.91
N GLN A 257 -13.99 -7.83 28.94
CA GLN A 257 -13.66 -8.78 27.88
C GLN A 257 -14.24 -8.34 26.54
N VAL A 258 -15.51 -7.92 26.52
CA VAL A 258 -16.20 -7.44 25.31
C VAL A 258 -15.51 -6.20 24.76
N GLN A 259 -15.21 -5.19 25.59
CA GLN A 259 -14.51 -3.98 25.15
C GLN A 259 -13.10 -4.29 24.60
N ARG A 260 -12.37 -5.21 25.24
CA ARG A 260 -11.06 -5.66 24.73
C ARG A 260 -11.19 -6.35 23.38
N LEU A 261 -12.17 -7.25 23.22
CA LEU A 261 -12.38 -7.94 21.95
C LEU A 261 -12.70 -6.94 20.83
N LYS A 262 -13.56 -5.97 21.06
CA LYS A 262 -13.89 -4.90 20.09
C LYS A 262 -12.68 -4.07 19.69
N SER A 263 -11.95 -3.54 20.67
CA SER A 263 -10.76 -2.69 20.42
C SER A 263 -9.65 -3.47 19.71
N THR A 264 -9.42 -4.72 20.11
CA THR A 264 -8.44 -5.59 19.46
C THR A 264 -8.88 -5.96 18.06
N PHE A 265 -10.16 -6.26 17.84
CA PHE A 265 -10.71 -6.57 16.53
C PHE A 265 -10.50 -5.41 15.54
N LEU A 266 -10.89 -4.19 15.91
CA LEU A 266 -10.67 -2.99 15.10
C LEU A 266 -9.19 -2.77 14.78
N THR A 267 -8.31 -2.93 15.76
CA THR A 267 -6.86 -2.82 15.56
C THR A 267 -6.38 -3.87 14.55
N ASN A 268 -6.83 -5.11 14.71
CA ASN A 268 -6.43 -6.22 13.85
C ASN A 268 -6.93 -6.04 12.42
N LEU A 269 -8.14 -5.50 12.21
CA LEU A 269 -8.68 -5.22 10.87
C LEU A 269 -7.76 -4.30 10.05
N THR A 270 -7.10 -3.31 10.70
CA THR A 270 -6.12 -2.44 10.01
C THR A 270 -4.95 -3.18 9.40
N SER A 271 -4.60 -4.35 9.95
CA SER A 271 -3.47 -5.17 9.51
C SER A 271 -3.91 -6.39 8.69
N ILE A 272 -5.12 -6.90 8.90
CA ILE A 272 -5.69 -8.01 8.11
C ILE A 272 -6.12 -7.51 6.73
N TYR A 273 -6.71 -6.32 6.66
CA TYR A 273 -7.42 -5.83 5.48
C TYR A 273 -6.80 -4.55 4.89
N ASP A 274 -5.66 -4.72 4.21
CA ASP A 274 -5.16 -3.71 3.25
C ASP A 274 -5.12 -4.33 1.85
N PRO A 275 -6.20 -4.22 1.06
CA PRO A 275 -6.23 -4.77 -0.29
C PRO A 275 -5.28 -4.01 -1.23
N PHE A 276 -4.92 -2.78 -0.91
CA PHE A 276 -4.01 -2.01 -1.74
C PHE A 276 -2.54 -2.38 -1.53
N SER A 277 -2.21 -3.07 -0.44
CA SER A 277 -0.87 -3.62 -0.21
C SER A 277 -0.41 -4.61 -1.30
N TRP A 278 -1.34 -5.20 -2.07
CA TRP A 278 -1.05 -6.00 -3.27
C TRP A 278 -0.27 -5.23 -4.35
N LEU A 279 -0.59 -3.94 -4.51
CA LEU A 279 0.15 -3.08 -5.40
C LEU A 279 1.47 -2.72 -4.73
N MET A 280 1.36 -1.95 -3.64
CA MET A 280 2.46 -1.57 -2.74
C MET A 280 1.82 -1.07 -1.43
N ARG A 281 2.60 -0.85 -0.37
CA ARG A 281 2.07 -0.21 0.86
C ARG A 281 1.60 1.23 0.58
N ARG A 282 0.64 1.72 1.36
CA ARG A 282 0.07 3.07 1.19
C ARG A 282 1.13 4.19 1.17
N ASN A 283 2.15 4.09 2.01
CA ASN A 283 3.26 5.05 2.08
C ASN A 283 4.21 4.99 0.87
N VAL A 284 4.06 4.03 -0.04
CA VAL A 284 4.90 3.91 -1.25
C VAL A 284 4.13 3.83 -2.56
N ARG A 285 2.84 3.45 -2.56
CA ARG A 285 2.00 3.30 -3.77
C ARG A 285 2.11 4.46 -4.72
N PHE A 286 2.19 5.65 -4.15
CA PHE A 286 2.19 6.89 -4.90
C PHE A 286 3.57 7.54 -4.91
N ARG A 287 4.62 6.87 -4.46
CA ARG A 287 5.98 7.41 -4.54
C ARG A 287 6.59 7.06 -5.90
N GLY A 288 7.06 8.07 -6.61
CA GLY A 288 7.57 7.91 -7.97
C GLY A 288 6.45 7.86 -9.03
N GLY A 289 6.84 7.62 -10.28
CA GLY A 289 5.90 7.53 -11.42
C GLY A 289 6.32 8.37 -12.63
N PHE A 290 6.98 9.51 -12.38
CA PHE A 290 7.42 10.41 -13.46
C PHE A 290 8.81 10.07 -14.00
N GLN A 291 9.67 9.47 -13.17
CA GLN A 291 11.07 9.20 -13.52
C GLN A 291 11.23 8.41 -14.84
N GLY A 292 10.40 7.40 -15.07
CA GLY A 292 10.47 6.61 -16.31
C GLY A 292 10.03 7.39 -17.56
N GLN A 293 9.04 8.28 -17.44
CA GLN A 293 8.60 9.16 -18.52
C GLN A 293 9.64 10.25 -18.79
N LEU A 294 10.20 10.83 -17.72
CA LEU A 294 11.24 11.83 -17.79
C LEU A 294 12.52 11.29 -18.42
N ILE A 295 12.99 10.09 -18.03
CA ILE A 295 14.12 9.43 -18.69
C ILE A 295 13.85 9.27 -20.19
N LYS A 296 12.64 8.84 -20.58
CA LYS A 296 12.27 8.71 -22.00
C LYS A 296 12.26 10.07 -22.73
N ALA A 297 11.77 11.13 -22.08
CA ALA A 297 11.80 12.48 -22.63
C ALA A 297 13.25 12.94 -22.85
N VAL A 298 14.11 12.81 -21.84
CA VAL A 298 15.55 13.13 -21.95
C VAL A 298 16.22 12.33 -23.07
N GLN A 299 15.93 11.03 -23.18
CA GLN A 299 16.47 10.15 -24.23
C GLN A 299 16.07 10.58 -25.64
N ARG A 300 14.81 10.99 -25.84
CA ARG A 300 14.30 11.46 -27.14
C ARG A 300 14.93 12.80 -27.55
N ASN A 301 15.22 13.65 -26.58
CA ASN A 301 15.84 14.94 -26.82
C ASN A 301 17.33 14.76 -27.21
N ARG A 302 17.75 15.48 -28.25
CA ARG A 302 19.10 15.36 -28.83
C ARG A 302 20.14 16.16 -28.05
N ILE A 303 20.41 15.75 -26.82
CA ILE A 303 21.48 16.30 -26.00
C ILE A 303 22.85 15.86 -26.54
N ARG A 304 23.76 16.81 -26.74
CA ARG A 304 25.11 16.62 -27.31
C ARG A 304 26.10 16.07 -26.28
N VAL A 305 25.79 14.92 -25.72
CA VAL A 305 26.63 14.19 -24.75
C VAL A 305 26.98 12.80 -25.29
N SER A 306 28.18 12.28 -24.99
CA SER A 306 28.65 10.95 -25.45
C SER A 306 28.16 9.78 -24.61
N ASP A 307 28.11 9.94 -23.29
CA ASP A 307 27.82 8.94 -22.25
C ASP A 307 26.36 9.02 -21.79
N ARG A 308 25.45 9.01 -22.76
CA ARG A 308 24.00 9.20 -22.59
C ARG A 308 23.36 8.23 -21.58
N GLU A 309 23.83 6.98 -21.50
CA GLU A 309 23.28 6.01 -20.55
C GLU A 309 23.40 6.46 -19.09
N TRP A 310 24.55 7.04 -18.74
CA TRP A 310 24.80 7.61 -17.42
C TRP A 310 24.11 8.98 -17.30
N PHE A 311 24.34 9.87 -18.26
CA PHE A 311 23.90 11.26 -18.19
C PHE A 311 22.38 11.41 -18.15
N ASP A 312 21.66 10.68 -18.99
CA ASP A 312 20.20 10.82 -19.10
C ASP A 312 19.51 10.41 -17.78
N ARG A 313 20.07 9.42 -17.08
CA ARG A 313 19.58 9.00 -15.75
C ARG A 313 19.88 10.06 -14.69
N VAL A 314 21.08 10.63 -14.71
CA VAL A 314 21.51 11.68 -13.76
C VAL A 314 20.62 12.91 -13.92
N LEU A 315 20.45 13.40 -15.14
CA LEU A 315 19.64 14.59 -15.42
C LEU A 315 18.18 14.36 -15.05
N ALA A 316 17.58 13.24 -15.44
CA ALA A 316 16.20 12.93 -15.06
C ALA A 316 16.03 12.85 -13.53
N ASN A 317 16.94 12.16 -12.83
CA ASN A 317 16.89 12.09 -11.36
C ASN A 317 16.99 13.48 -10.73
N PHE A 318 17.91 14.32 -11.21
CA PHE A 318 18.10 15.68 -10.70
C PHE A 318 16.82 16.53 -10.83
N LEU A 319 16.23 16.58 -12.02
CA LEU A 319 15.00 17.36 -12.24
C LEU A 319 13.83 16.82 -11.40
N ASN A 320 13.68 15.50 -11.32
CA ASN A 320 12.66 14.89 -10.48
C ASN A 320 12.89 15.17 -8.98
N ASP A 321 14.15 15.20 -8.52
CA ASP A 321 14.49 15.49 -7.12
C ASP A 321 14.23 16.95 -6.76
N VAL A 322 14.51 17.90 -7.65
CA VAL A 322 14.18 19.33 -7.47
C VAL A 322 12.68 19.51 -7.18
N ILE A 323 11.81 18.89 -7.99
CA ILE A 323 10.36 18.96 -7.78
C ILE A 323 9.94 18.14 -6.56
N THR A 324 10.58 17.00 -6.29
CA THR A 324 10.32 16.21 -5.07
C THR A 324 10.59 17.02 -3.81
N ILE A 325 11.67 17.80 -3.77
CA ILE A 325 11.97 18.69 -2.64
C ILE A 325 10.88 19.74 -2.47
N LYS A 326 10.40 20.35 -3.56
CA LYS A 326 9.33 21.36 -3.53
C LYS A 326 8.05 20.83 -2.87
N TYR A 327 7.62 19.61 -3.22
CA TYR A 327 6.32 19.08 -2.79
C TYR A 327 6.38 18.18 -1.56
N ARG A 328 7.50 17.50 -1.31
CA ARG A 328 7.60 16.44 -0.29
C ARG A 328 8.80 16.60 0.65
N GLY A 329 9.66 17.57 0.36
CA GLY A 329 10.90 17.79 1.11
C GLY A 329 11.99 16.78 0.78
N VAL A 330 13.21 17.08 1.21
CA VAL A 330 14.40 16.27 0.92
C VAL A 330 14.36 14.88 1.57
N ASN A 331 13.74 14.77 2.74
CA ASN A 331 13.67 13.51 3.50
C ASN A 331 12.98 12.40 2.71
N GLU A 332 12.02 12.74 1.84
CA GLU A 332 11.35 11.79 0.94
C GLU A 332 12.34 11.09 -0.01
N ILE A 333 13.36 11.80 -0.50
CA ILE A 333 14.37 11.24 -1.41
C ILE A 333 15.21 10.19 -0.68
N TYR A 334 15.67 10.50 0.54
CA TYR A 334 16.46 9.59 1.36
C TYR A 334 15.64 8.39 1.82
N ASP A 335 14.42 8.62 2.31
CA ASP A 335 13.50 7.57 2.75
C ASP A 335 13.18 6.61 1.60
N LEU A 336 12.82 7.12 0.42
CA LEU A 336 12.54 6.28 -0.74
C LEU A 336 13.77 5.48 -1.19
N ALA A 337 14.96 6.10 -1.20
CA ALA A 337 16.19 5.42 -1.58
C ALA A 337 16.51 4.25 -0.63
N MET A 338 16.41 4.45 0.68
CA MET A 338 16.66 3.39 1.67
C MET A 338 15.58 2.32 1.65
N LEU A 339 14.33 2.72 1.46
CA LEU A 339 13.22 1.79 1.35
C LEU A 339 13.34 0.85 0.14
N GLN A 340 13.94 1.31 -0.97
CA GLN A 340 14.26 0.45 -2.13
C GLN A 340 15.38 -0.55 -1.85
N LYS A 341 16.22 -0.32 -0.83
CA LYS A 341 17.25 -1.27 -0.37
C LYS A 341 16.71 -2.31 0.61
N VAL A 342 15.50 -2.12 1.16
CA VAL A 342 14.85 -3.08 2.05
C VAL A 342 14.26 -4.23 1.22
N PRO A 343 14.77 -5.47 1.35
CA PRO A 343 14.20 -6.60 0.61
C PRO A 343 12.77 -6.92 1.09
N VAL A 344 12.49 -6.58 2.36
CA VAL A 344 11.24 -6.84 3.10
C VAL A 344 10.12 -5.85 2.81
N ASN A 345 10.31 -4.80 2.01
CA ASN A 345 9.18 -3.93 1.66
C ASN A 345 8.12 -4.66 0.81
N ARG A 346 8.42 -5.90 0.41
CA ARG A 346 7.47 -6.87 -0.15
C ARG A 346 6.76 -7.74 0.90
N ASN A 347 7.29 -7.85 2.13
CA ASN A 347 6.93 -8.95 3.05
C ASN A 347 6.61 -8.62 4.54
N VAL A 348 6.64 -7.37 5.00
CA VAL A 348 6.19 -7.07 6.38
C VAL A 348 4.67 -6.83 6.40
N LEU A 349 3.94 -7.39 7.38
CA LEU A 349 2.54 -7.06 7.69
C LEU A 349 2.45 -6.48 9.10
N GLY A 350 1.66 -5.42 9.31
CA GLY A 350 1.45 -4.81 10.63
C GLY A 350 2.63 -3.97 11.13
N GLN A 351 2.84 -3.95 12.45
CA GLN A 351 3.77 -3.05 13.15
C GLN A 351 5.24 -3.52 13.14
N GLY A 352 5.51 -4.71 12.61
CA GLY A 352 6.85 -5.27 12.51
C GLY A 352 6.84 -6.66 11.89
N LEU A 353 8.02 -7.13 11.47
CA LEU A 353 8.17 -8.46 10.92
C LEU A 353 8.08 -9.50 12.05
N ASP A 354 7.18 -10.46 11.92
CA ASP A 354 7.15 -11.66 12.75
C ASP A 354 7.13 -12.90 11.86
N LEU A 355 8.33 -13.34 11.48
CA LEU A 355 8.53 -14.61 10.79
C LEU A 355 8.23 -15.80 11.70
N LEU A 356 8.15 -15.61 13.02
CA LEU A 356 8.01 -16.69 14.00
C LEU A 356 6.55 -17.03 14.29
N ASN A 357 5.55 -16.46 13.62
CA ASN A 357 4.14 -16.83 13.75
C ASN A 357 3.80 -18.20 13.12
N TRP A 358 4.63 -19.19 13.38
CA TRP A 358 4.60 -20.54 12.83
C TRP A 358 4.27 -21.56 13.91
N ASN A 359 3.47 -22.56 13.55
CA ASN A 359 3.46 -23.82 14.28
C ASN A 359 4.63 -24.68 13.78
N PRO A 360 5.19 -25.56 14.64
CA PRO A 360 6.21 -26.51 14.22
C PRO A 360 5.75 -27.34 13.02
N GLY A 361 6.59 -27.42 11.97
CA GLY A 361 6.32 -28.24 10.76
C GLY A 361 5.76 -27.48 9.55
N GLU A 362 5.52 -26.17 9.63
CA GLU A 362 5.12 -25.35 8.48
C GLU A 362 6.35 -25.04 7.58
N GLU A 363 6.38 -25.53 6.32
CA GLU A 363 7.43 -25.20 5.33
C GLU A 363 7.29 -23.74 4.83
N ARG A 364 8.40 -23.04 4.56
CA ARG A 364 8.39 -21.78 3.77
C ARG A 364 9.51 -21.74 2.73
N SER A 365 9.17 -21.17 1.58
CA SER A 365 10.11 -20.82 0.49
C SER A 365 10.41 -19.31 0.50
N LEU A 366 11.21 -18.82 1.46
CA LEU A 366 11.77 -17.47 1.36
C LEU A 366 13.08 -17.53 0.58
N ASN A 367 13.08 -17.05 -0.66
CA ASN A 367 14.26 -17.06 -1.53
C ASN A 367 15.27 -15.92 -1.21
N TYR A 368 15.14 -15.25 -0.07
CA TYR A 368 16.02 -14.14 0.32
C TYR A 368 16.12 -13.99 1.85
N ASP A 369 17.17 -13.30 2.32
CA ASP A 369 17.41 -12.99 3.73
C ASP A 369 16.71 -11.66 4.12
N PRO A 370 15.65 -11.69 4.94
CA PRO A 370 14.89 -10.50 5.30
C PRO A 370 15.64 -9.55 6.23
N THR A 371 16.81 -9.93 6.75
CA THR A 371 17.62 -9.07 7.62
C THR A 371 18.64 -8.22 6.86
N LYS A 372 18.87 -8.51 5.57
CA LYS A 372 19.93 -7.87 4.78
C LYS A 372 19.40 -6.78 3.85
N GLN A 373 19.77 -5.54 4.13
CA GLN A 373 19.51 -4.41 3.23
C GLN A 373 20.64 -4.23 2.22
N GLY A 374 20.31 -3.72 1.03
CA GLY A 374 21.31 -3.33 0.04
C GLY A 374 22.27 -2.24 0.54
N PRO A 375 23.47 -2.13 -0.05
CA PRO A 375 24.43 -1.09 0.31
C PRO A 375 23.99 0.30 -0.19
N VAL A 376 24.51 1.35 0.46
CA VAL A 376 24.45 2.73 -0.02
C VAL A 376 25.47 2.90 -1.16
N ASN A 377 25.10 3.62 -2.21
CA ASN A 377 25.99 3.91 -3.33
C ASN A 377 26.03 5.42 -3.60
N VAL A 378 27.15 6.03 -3.23
CA VAL A 378 27.46 7.45 -3.47
C VAL A 378 28.56 7.65 -4.53
N ASN A 379 28.95 6.60 -5.25
CA ASN A 379 29.99 6.70 -6.28
C ASN A 379 29.51 7.52 -7.48
N PHE A 380 30.13 8.68 -7.73
CA PHE A 380 29.83 9.57 -8.86
C PHE A 380 29.86 8.88 -10.23
N ASN A 381 30.69 7.85 -10.41
CA ASN A 381 30.75 7.13 -11.67
C ASN A 381 29.49 6.31 -11.98
N GLN A 382 28.64 6.11 -10.97
CA GLN A 382 27.32 5.50 -11.07
C GLN A 382 26.26 6.60 -11.04
N ALA A 383 25.19 6.47 -11.84
CA ALA A 383 24.16 7.50 -11.94
C ALA A 383 23.44 7.78 -10.61
N GLU A 384 23.30 6.75 -9.76
CA GLU A 384 22.71 6.86 -8.41
C GLU A 384 23.61 7.68 -7.47
N GLY A 385 24.93 7.49 -7.51
CA GLY A 385 25.84 8.28 -6.68
C GLY A 385 25.95 9.73 -7.15
N ALA A 386 26.03 9.95 -8.47
CA ALA A 386 26.03 11.30 -9.05
C ALA A 386 24.75 12.09 -8.72
N ARG A 387 23.59 11.42 -8.69
CA ARG A 387 22.33 12.01 -8.22
C ARG A 387 22.47 12.61 -6.82
N PHE A 388 23.03 11.88 -5.86
CA PHE A 388 23.18 12.38 -4.49
C PHE A 388 24.19 13.52 -4.36
N ILE A 389 25.24 13.53 -5.20
CA ILE A 389 26.20 14.64 -5.23
C ILE A 389 25.52 15.92 -5.79
N LEU A 390 24.72 15.80 -6.85
CA LEU A 390 23.92 16.92 -7.35
C LEU A 390 22.85 17.37 -6.34
N LEU A 391 22.27 16.44 -5.59
CA LEU A 391 21.35 16.76 -4.50
C LEU A 391 22.04 17.59 -3.41
N ASP A 392 23.26 17.24 -3.01
CA ASP A 392 24.04 18.05 -2.06
C ASP A 392 24.26 19.47 -2.59
N ALA A 393 24.68 19.59 -3.85
CA ALA A 393 24.94 20.89 -4.48
C ALA A 393 23.67 21.73 -4.56
N TYR A 394 22.55 21.11 -4.92
CA TYR A 394 21.26 21.79 -5.01
C TYR A 394 20.81 22.31 -3.65
N ARG A 395 20.99 21.52 -2.59
CA ARG A 395 20.59 21.93 -1.23
C ARG A 395 21.39 23.13 -0.71
N ARG A 396 22.63 23.31 -1.17
CA ARG A 396 23.51 24.42 -0.77
C ARG A 396 23.38 25.63 -1.69
N HIS A 397 23.13 25.39 -2.98
CA HIS A 397 23.15 26.41 -4.04
C HIS A 397 22.00 26.19 -5.05
N PRO A 398 20.72 26.26 -4.63
CA PRO A 398 19.60 25.79 -5.44
C PRO A 398 19.45 26.55 -6.77
N ASP A 399 19.29 27.86 -6.71
CA ASP A 399 19.07 28.69 -7.91
C ASP A 399 20.30 28.70 -8.81
N ARG A 400 21.49 28.84 -8.20
CA ARG A 400 22.76 28.90 -8.93
C ARG A 400 23.07 27.58 -9.65
N LEU A 401 22.82 26.44 -9.02
CA LEU A 401 23.04 25.14 -9.67
C LEU A 401 22.11 24.93 -10.86
N ILE A 402 20.82 25.27 -10.71
CA ILE A 402 19.84 25.17 -11.81
C ILE A 402 20.27 26.07 -12.98
N GLU A 403 20.61 27.32 -12.69
CA GLU A 403 21.05 28.30 -13.70
C GLU A 403 22.28 27.80 -14.46
N VAL A 404 23.37 27.47 -13.76
CA VAL A 404 24.62 27.01 -14.37
C VAL A 404 24.41 25.75 -15.21
N PHE A 405 23.64 24.78 -14.69
CA PHE A 405 23.40 23.54 -15.41
C PHE A 405 22.59 23.80 -16.69
N ARG A 406 21.52 24.60 -16.59
CA ARG A 406 20.71 25.00 -17.73
C ARG A 406 21.54 25.72 -18.79
N GLU A 407 22.33 26.71 -18.39
CA GLU A 407 23.18 27.49 -19.29
C GLU A 407 24.19 26.61 -20.01
N LYS A 408 24.92 25.75 -19.30
CA LYS A 408 25.91 24.86 -19.93
C LYS A 408 25.25 23.90 -20.91
N LEU A 409 24.10 23.33 -20.55
CA LEU A 409 23.37 22.41 -21.42
C LEU A 409 22.89 23.11 -22.71
N ASN A 410 22.29 24.30 -22.58
CA ASN A 410 21.76 25.06 -23.71
C ASN A 410 22.87 25.59 -24.64
N ASN A 411 24.08 25.82 -24.10
CA ASN A 411 25.23 26.35 -24.85
C ASN A 411 26.11 25.26 -25.49
N LEU A 412 25.73 23.97 -25.44
CA LEU A 412 26.52 22.89 -26.04
C LEU A 412 26.61 22.99 -27.58
N LYS A 413 27.74 23.51 -28.08
CA LYS A 413 28.03 23.58 -29.52
C LYS A 413 28.61 22.28 -30.10
N LYS A 414 29.26 21.46 -29.27
CA LYS A 414 29.92 20.21 -29.66
C LYS A 414 29.54 19.09 -28.70
N ARG A 415 29.77 17.84 -29.10
CA ARG A 415 29.56 16.68 -28.24
C ARG A 415 30.62 16.64 -27.14
N VAL A 416 30.19 16.53 -25.88
CA VAL A 416 31.07 16.49 -24.70
C VAL A 416 30.79 15.25 -23.84
N SER A 417 31.67 14.96 -22.89
CA SER A 417 31.39 14.00 -21.83
C SER A 417 30.39 14.59 -20.85
N GLY A 418 29.31 13.86 -20.56
CA GLY A 418 28.27 14.21 -19.61
C GLY A 418 28.80 14.22 -18.19
N LYS A 419 29.68 13.27 -17.84
CA LYS A 419 30.42 13.31 -16.57
C LYS A 419 31.23 14.59 -16.42
N GLU A 420 31.98 14.99 -17.45
CA GLU A 420 32.77 16.22 -17.40
C GLU A 420 31.88 17.47 -17.37
N LEU A 421 30.78 17.48 -18.13
CA LEU A 421 29.78 18.54 -18.06
C LEU A 421 29.23 18.71 -16.64
N VAL A 422 28.82 17.62 -15.98
CA VAL A 422 28.34 17.66 -14.59
C VAL A 422 29.43 18.13 -13.63
N LYS A 423 30.69 17.72 -13.84
CA LYS A 423 31.81 18.21 -13.04
C LYS A 423 32.01 19.73 -13.18
N GLU A 424 31.96 20.24 -14.41
CA GLU A 424 32.04 21.68 -14.67
C GLU A 424 30.88 22.44 -14.01
N VAL A 425 29.66 21.90 -14.08
CA VAL A 425 28.48 22.45 -13.39
C VAL A 425 28.72 22.54 -11.89
N LEU A 426 29.17 21.44 -11.28
CA LEU A 426 29.44 21.38 -9.84
C LEU A 426 30.51 22.39 -9.42
N GLN A 427 31.62 22.46 -10.17
CA GLN A 427 32.70 23.40 -9.88
C GLN A 427 32.23 24.86 -9.95
N GLU A 428 31.50 25.21 -11.01
CA GLU A 428 31.05 26.58 -11.24
C GLU A 428 29.92 27.00 -10.28
N ALA A 429 29.00 26.08 -9.95
CA ALA A 429 27.90 26.37 -9.04
C ALA A 429 28.35 26.46 -7.58
N THR A 430 29.32 25.64 -7.16
CA THR A 430 29.77 25.56 -5.76
C THR A 430 30.98 26.44 -5.47
N GLY A 431 31.78 26.79 -6.49
CA GLY A 431 33.05 27.51 -6.34
C GLY A 431 34.20 26.67 -5.78
N TYR A 432 34.01 25.35 -5.57
CA TYR A 432 35.04 24.44 -5.05
C TYR A 432 35.67 23.60 -6.16
N PRO A 433 36.96 23.19 -6.00
CA PRO A 433 37.55 22.17 -6.87
C PRO A 433 36.68 20.91 -6.91
N VAL A 434 36.31 20.47 -8.12
CA VAL A 434 35.24 19.47 -8.27
C VAL A 434 35.54 18.13 -7.60
N GLU A 435 36.78 17.63 -7.69
CA GLU A 435 37.13 16.33 -7.10
C GLU A 435 37.01 16.36 -5.57
N LEU A 436 37.44 17.46 -4.95
CA LEU A 436 37.30 17.67 -3.51
C LEU A 436 35.83 17.83 -3.10
N TYR A 437 35.03 18.49 -3.93
CA TYR A 437 33.60 18.64 -3.69
C TYR A 437 32.89 17.29 -3.77
N ILE A 438 33.15 16.49 -4.81
CA ILE A 438 32.58 15.14 -5.00
C ILE A 438 32.91 14.25 -3.80
N GLU A 439 34.16 14.24 -3.35
CA GLU A 439 34.60 13.46 -2.18
C GLU A 439 33.80 13.82 -0.93
N LYS A 440 33.80 15.12 -0.56
CA LYS A 440 33.08 15.60 0.63
C LYS A 440 31.57 15.42 0.54
N ALA A 441 30.98 15.67 -0.62
CA ALA A 441 29.56 15.46 -0.85
C ALA A 441 29.20 13.97 -0.71
N SER A 442 30.05 13.06 -1.21
CA SER A 442 29.85 11.62 -1.07
C SER A 442 29.81 11.19 0.40
N GLU A 443 30.78 11.65 1.21
CA GLU A 443 30.81 11.36 2.66
C GLU A 443 29.55 11.86 3.38
N VAL A 444 29.15 13.10 3.11
CA VAL A 444 27.95 13.70 3.71
C VAL A 444 26.69 12.94 3.30
N GLN A 445 26.53 12.61 2.01
CA GLN A 445 25.35 11.93 1.52
C GLN A 445 25.29 10.48 2.00
N GLU A 446 26.42 9.80 2.15
CA GLU A 446 26.48 8.45 2.73
C GLU A 446 26.00 8.47 4.18
N GLN A 447 26.52 9.38 5.01
CA GLN A 447 26.07 9.53 6.39
C GLN A 447 24.58 9.86 6.49
N LEU A 448 24.06 10.74 5.62
CA LEU A 448 22.65 11.07 5.58
C LEU A 448 21.80 9.88 5.18
N LEU A 449 22.17 9.14 4.12
CA LEU A 449 21.43 7.95 3.70
C LEU A 449 21.38 6.88 4.81
N GLU A 450 22.49 6.68 5.52
CA GLU A 450 22.55 5.75 6.64
C GLU A 450 21.63 6.14 7.81
N GLN A 451 21.36 7.44 8.03
CA GLN A 451 20.37 7.88 9.03
C GLN A 451 18.94 7.45 8.68
N PHE A 452 18.64 7.26 7.39
CA PHE A 452 17.35 6.78 6.90
C PHE A 452 17.30 5.26 6.72
N ARG A 453 18.38 4.54 7.04
CA ARG A 453 18.39 3.08 6.95
C ARG A 453 17.35 2.51 7.93
N TYR A 454 16.51 1.61 7.41
CA TYR A 454 15.45 1.01 8.20
C TYR A 454 16.04 0.11 9.29
N LYS A 455 15.52 0.20 10.51
CA LYS A 455 15.85 -0.76 11.58
C LYS A 455 14.94 -1.96 11.39
N LEU A 456 15.51 -3.08 10.93
CA LEU A 456 14.78 -4.33 10.67
C LEU A 456 14.77 -5.25 11.89
#